data_AF-A0A9D4F5L8-F1
#
_entry.id   AF-A0A9D4F5L8-F1
#
_cell.length_a   1.000
_cell.length_b   1.000
_cell.length_c   1.000
_cell.angle_alpha   90.00
_cell.angle_beta   90.00
_cell.angle_gamma   90.00
#
_symmetry.space_group_name_H-M   'P 1'
#
loop_
_entity.id
_entity.type
_entity.pdbx_description
1 polymer ?
#
loop_
_entity_poly.entity_id
_entity_poly.type
_entity_poly.pdbx_seq_one_letter_code
_entity_poly.pdbx_strand_id
1 'polypeptide(L)' 'MATKVEGDTDESKRPFSPTEPLKIVKQRRWFHPNIDGQGAEQLLKTRGFDGSFLARPSTSNIGDFTLSV' A
#
# COMPACT_ATOMS: atom_id res chain seq x y z
N MET A 1 8.93 23.51 -54.24
CA MET A 1 8.30 22.76 -53.14
C MET A 1 9.03 23.13 -51.87
N ALA A 2 8.39 23.89 -50.99
CA ALA A 2 8.94 24.27 -49.69
C ALA A 2 7.82 24.06 -48.66
N THR A 3 7.99 23.09 -47.76
CA THR A 3 7.06 22.80 -46.68
C THR A 3 7.29 23.80 -45.56
N LYS A 4 6.28 24.60 -45.24
CA LYS A 4 6.27 25.48 -44.08
C LYS A 4 5.48 24.81 -42.95
N VAL A 5 6.08 24.90 -41.77
CA VAL A 5 5.67 24.42 -40.45
C VAL A 5 4.64 25.35 -39.82
N GLU A 6 3.63 24.79 -39.14
CA GLU A 6 2.68 25.41 -38.19
C GLU A 6 2.21 24.24 -37.28
N GLY A 7 2.48 24.18 -35.96
CA GLY A 7 2.00 25.07 -34.88
C GLY A 7 0.65 24.52 -34.38
N ASP A 8 0.63 23.60 -33.41
CA ASP A 8 0.37 23.78 -31.97
C ASP A 8 -1.09 24.14 -31.59
N THR A 9 -1.55 23.54 -30.47
CA THR A 9 -2.83 23.73 -29.72
C THR A 9 -4.11 23.15 -30.37
N ASP A 10 -4.86 22.24 -29.74
CA ASP A 10 -5.72 22.54 -28.59
C ASP A 10 -5.99 21.30 -27.72
N GLU A 11 -5.58 21.42 -26.46
CA GLU A 11 -5.80 20.48 -25.39
C GLU A 11 -7.26 20.57 -24.88
N SER A 12 -8.24 20.23 -25.72
CA SER A 12 -9.62 20.11 -25.25
C SER A 12 -10.30 18.85 -25.77
N LYS A 13 -10.97 18.16 -24.83
CA LYS A 13 -11.79 16.94 -24.99
C LYS A 13 -11.07 15.59 -24.85
N ARG A 14 -10.18 15.49 -23.85
CA ARG A 14 -10.05 14.22 -23.11
C ARG A 14 -11.44 13.91 -22.50
N PRO A 15 -11.97 12.69 -22.57
CA PRO A 15 -13.23 12.38 -21.91
C PRO A 15 -13.09 12.60 -20.40
N PHE A 16 -14.05 13.32 -19.80
CA PHE A 16 -14.22 13.38 -18.36
C PHE A 16 -14.44 11.94 -17.87
N SER A 17 -13.40 11.29 -17.37
CA SER A 17 -13.57 10.06 -16.60
C SER A 17 -14.28 10.45 -15.30
N PRO A 18 -15.47 9.91 -15.01
CA PRO A 18 -16.04 10.00 -13.68
C PRO A 18 -15.00 9.44 -12.73
N THR A 19 -14.62 10.24 -11.75
CA THR A 19 -13.57 9.96 -10.78
C THR A 19 -13.91 8.64 -10.10
N GLU A 20 -13.28 7.54 -10.55
CA GLU A 20 -13.24 6.30 -9.79
C GLU A 20 -12.80 6.70 -8.37
N PRO A 21 -13.66 6.53 -7.34
CA PRO A 21 -13.25 6.87 -6.01
C PRO A 21 -12.20 5.84 -5.65
N LEU A 22 -10.93 6.22 -5.76
CA LEU A 22 -9.85 5.44 -5.18
C LEU A 22 -10.09 5.44 -3.68
N LYS A 23 -10.85 4.45 -3.20
CA LYS A 23 -10.79 4.00 -1.82
C LYS A 23 -9.39 3.44 -1.63
N ILE A 24 -8.41 4.33 -1.52
CA ILE A 24 -7.12 4.02 -0.92
C ILE A 24 -7.42 3.90 0.57
N VAL A 25 -8.11 2.83 0.95
CA VAL A 25 -7.95 2.28 2.29
C VAL A 25 -6.53 1.76 2.26
N LYS A 26 -5.58 2.63 2.65
CA LYS A 26 -4.18 2.26 2.81
C LYS A 26 -4.15 1.29 3.98
N GLN A 27 -4.44 0.01 3.69
CA GLN A 27 -4.31 -1.10 4.62
C GLN A 27 -2.97 -0.91 5.33
N ARG A 28 -3.03 -0.74 6.66
CA ARG A 28 -1.86 -0.43 7.47
C ARG A 28 -0.87 -1.58 7.28
N ARG A 29 0.21 -1.35 6.52
CA ARG A 29 1.21 -2.37 6.14
C ARG A 29 1.89 -3.03 7.35
N TRP A 30 1.75 -2.41 8.52
CA TRP A 30 2.33 -2.86 9.79
C TRP A 30 1.33 -3.60 10.68
N PHE A 31 0.01 -3.59 10.43
CA PHE A 31 -0.96 -4.32 11.26
C PHE A 31 -1.48 -5.57 10.55
N HIS A 32 -1.30 -6.72 11.18
CA HIS A 32 -1.61 -8.03 10.62
C HIS A 32 -2.64 -8.73 11.51
N PRO A 33 -3.96 -8.60 11.23
CA PRO A 33 -5.01 -9.07 12.13
C PRO A 33 -5.12 -10.59 12.24
N ASN A 34 -4.53 -11.34 11.31
CA ASN A 34 -4.75 -12.77 11.14
C ASN A 34 -3.46 -13.60 11.26
N ILE A 35 -2.45 -13.09 11.98
CA ILE A 35 -1.21 -13.83 12.21
C ILE A 35 -0.93 -13.99 13.70
N ASP A 36 -0.35 -15.13 14.04
CA ASP A 36 0.13 -15.45 15.38
C ASP A 36 1.63 -15.12 15.52
N GLY A 37 2.23 -15.51 16.64
CA GLY A 37 3.66 -15.25 16.90
C GLY A 37 4.58 -15.92 15.89
N GLN A 38 4.28 -17.16 15.52
CA GLN A 38 5.10 -17.93 14.59
C GLN A 38 5.01 -17.37 13.16
N GLY A 39 3.80 -16.97 12.72
CA GLY A 39 3.60 -16.31 11.44
C GLY A 39 4.32 -14.97 11.34
N ALA A 40 4.33 -14.19 12.43
CA ALA A 40 5.08 -12.93 12.50
C ALA A 40 6.59 -13.14 12.40
N GLU A 41 7.13 -14.11 13.14
CA GLU A 41 8.54 -14.48 13.10
C GLU A 41 8.97 -14.88 11.68
N GLN A 42 8.20 -15.76 11.02
CA GLN A 42 8.49 -16.18 9.66
C GLN A 42 8.48 -15.00 8.67
N LEU A 43 7.54 -14.07 8.83
CA LEU A 43 7.41 -12.91 7.94
C LEU A 43 8.57 -11.92 8.12
N LEU A 44 8.97 -11.65 9.36
CA LEU A 44 10.12 -10.79 9.66
C LEU A 44 11.43 -11.42 9.21
N LYS A 45 11.61 -12.74 9.36
CA LYS A 45 12.78 -13.46 8.85
C LYS A 45 12.89 -13.46 7.33
N THR A 46 11.77 -13.58 6.62
CA THR A 46 11.77 -13.73 5.16
C THR A 46 11.70 -12.42 4.39
N ARG A 47 11.09 -11.38 4.97
CA ARG A 47 10.83 -10.11 4.30
C ARG A 47 11.29 -8.88 5.08
N GLY A 48 11.67 -9.06 6.34
CA GLY A 48 12.15 -8.00 7.20
C GLY A 48 13.63 -7.69 6.97
N PHE A 49 14.01 -6.55 7.51
CA PHE A 49 15.37 -6.05 7.67
C PHE A 49 15.50 -5.48 9.09
N ASP A 50 16.70 -5.12 9.53
CA ASP A 50 16.94 -4.59 10.88
C ASP A 50 16.00 -3.42 11.22
N GLY A 51 15.26 -3.55 12.33
CA GLY A 51 14.26 -2.59 12.76
C GLY A 51 12.89 -2.75 12.10
N SER A 52 12.68 -3.78 11.28
CA SER A 52 11.34 -4.17 10.81
C SER A 52 10.48 -4.60 11.99
N PHE A 53 9.20 -4.23 11.92
CA PHE A 53 8.23 -4.59 12.94
C PHE A 53 6.84 -4.74 12.35
N LEU A 54 6.00 -5.44 13.07
CA LEU A 54 4.56 -5.48 12.81
C LEU A 54 3.80 -5.61 14.12
N ALA A 55 2.54 -5.17 14.13
CA ALA A 55 1.59 -5.40 15.20
C ALA A 55 0.61 -6.49 14.78
N ARG A 56 0.25 -7.35 15.74
CA ARG A 56 -0.74 -8.43 15.58
C ARG A 56 -1.57 -8.58 16.85
N PRO A 57 -2.74 -9.23 16.81
CA PRO A 57 -3.45 -9.62 18.03
C PRO A 57 -2.58 -10.51 18.92
N SER A 58 -2.70 -10.33 20.23
CA SER A 58 -2.08 -11.21 21.21
C SER A 58 -2.80 -12.55 21.25
N THR A 59 -2.03 -13.63 21.25
CA THR A 59 -2.55 -14.99 21.42
C THR A 59 -2.64 -15.41 22.88
N SER A 60 -1.92 -14.72 23.78
CA SER A 60 -1.91 -15.00 25.21
C SER A 60 -2.96 -14.20 25.98
N ASN A 61 -3.35 -13.03 25.48
CA ASN A 61 -4.36 -12.19 26.12
C ASN A 61 -5.36 -11.66 25.09
N ILE A 62 -6.62 -12.07 25.22
CA ILE A 62 -7.68 -11.72 24.27
C ILE A 62 -7.98 -10.22 24.40
N GLY A 63 -8.00 -9.51 23.26
CA GLY A 63 -8.26 -8.07 23.21
C GLY A 63 -6.99 -7.21 23.21
N ASP A 64 -5.84 -7.80 23.53
CA ASP A 64 -4.54 -7.13 23.47
C ASP A 64 -3.88 -7.26 22.10
N PHE A 65 -2.86 -6.42 21.89
CA PHE A 65 -1.99 -6.47 20.73
C PHE A 65 -0.54 -6.72 21.14
N THR A 66 0.21 -7.35 20.24
CA THR A 66 1.64 -7.61 20.38
C THR A 66 2.40 -6.93 19.25
N LEU A 67 3.49 -6.24 19.59
CA LEU A 67 4.48 -5.77 18.63
C LEU A 67 5.56 -6.86 18.45
N SER A 68 5.77 -7.31 17.22
CA SER A 68 6.80 -8.27 16.85
C SER A 68 7.89 -7.57 16.05
N VAL A 69 9.15 -7.86 16.37
CA VAL A 69 10.38 -7.25 15.83
C VAL A 69 11.39 -8.32 15.46
#